data_AF-A0A524BI71-F1
#
_entry.id   AF-A0A524BI71-F1
#
_cell.length_a   1.000
_cell.length_b   1.000
_cell.length_c   1.000
_cell.angle_alpha   90.00
_cell.angle_beta   90.00
_cell.angle_gamma   90.00
#
_symmetry.space_group_name_H-M   'P 1'
#
loop_
_entity.id
_entity.type
_entity.pdbx_description
1 polymer ?
#
loop_
_entity_poly.entity_id
_entity_poly.type
_entity_poly.pdbx_seq_one_letter_code
_entity_poly.pdbx_strand_id
1 'polypeptide(L)'
;MAIWPVQQVSIAFLLTLAPILSAGYIGALALLALRHPRALAPFGPPGQASLTIYIGESVLLCVIFCGWGFGLFGTLGAAAATGIAIGVWAVLAIAMTLWLRRFSQGPLEWLVGRWTKRPLRSLTPS
;
A
#
# COMPACT_ATOMS: atom_id res chain seq x y z
N MET A 1 -14.62 -29.52 -21.87
CA MET A 1 -14.07 -28.67 -22.95
C MET A 1 -12.88 -27.91 -22.37
N ALA A 2 -11.66 -28.12 -22.89
CA ALA A 2 -10.41 -27.70 -22.26
C ALA A 2 -10.22 -26.17 -22.34
N ILE A 3 -10.45 -25.46 -21.23
CA ILE A 3 -10.22 -24.00 -21.06
C ILE A 3 -8.74 -23.64 -20.79
N TRP A 4 -7.86 -24.64 -20.75
CA TRP A 4 -6.43 -24.47 -20.49
C TRP A 4 -5.70 -23.46 -21.40
N PRO A 5 -5.90 -23.43 -22.74
CA PRO A 5 -5.16 -22.51 -23.60
C PRO A 5 -5.62 -21.05 -23.45
N VAL A 6 -6.93 -20.81 -23.22
CA VAL A 6 -7.44 -19.44 -23.03
C VAL A 6 -6.96 -18.86 -21.69
N GLN A 7 -6.93 -19.66 -20.62
CA GLN A 7 -6.44 -19.21 -19.32
C GLN A 7 -4.95 -18.88 -19.35
N GLN A 8 -4.13 -19.68 -20.05
CA GLN A 8 -2.70 -19.40 -20.19
C GLN A 8 -2.42 -18.10 -20.95
N VAL A 9 -3.17 -17.85 -22.02
CA VAL A 9 -3.06 -16.59 -22.78
C VAL A 9 -3.50 -15.39 -21.94
N SER A 10 -4.62 -15.50 -21.20
CA SER A 10 -5.07 -14.44 -20.30
C SER A 10 -4.05 -14.13 -19.20
N ILE A 11 -3.45 -15.15 -18.59
CA ILE A 11 -2.43 -14.96 -17.55
C ILE A 11 -1.17 -14.31 -18.13
N ALA A 12 -0.67 -14.78 -19.28
CA ALA A 12 0.50 -14.19 -19.93
C ALA A 12 0.27 -12.71 -20.31
N PHE A 13 -0.95 -12.39 -20.75
CA PHE A 13 -1.34 -11.01 -21.06
C PHE A 13 -1.38 -10.13 -19.80
N LEU A 14 -1.94 -10.62 -18.69
CA LEU A 14 -1.95 -9.90 -17.42
C LEU A 14 -0.53 -9.65 -16.89
N LEU A 15 0.34 -10.66 -16.94
CA LEU A 15 1.72 -10.56 -16.46
C LEU A 15 2.58 -9.58 -17.26
N THR A 16 2.29 -9.39 -18.54
CA THR A 16 3.05 -8.49 -19.41
C THR A 16 2.46 -7.08 -19.44
N LEU A 17 1.14 -6.94 -19.45
CA LEU A 17 0.49 -5.63 -19.49
C LEU A 17 0.56 -4.90 -18.14
N ALA A 18 0.46 -5.62 -17.02
CA ALA A 18 0.52 -5.03 -15.68
C ALA A 18 1.81 -4.20 -15.41
N PRO A 19 3.04 -4.69 -15.68
CA PRO A 19 4.25 -3.90 -15.47
C PRO A 19 4.36 -2.71 -16.44
N ILE A 20 3.89 -2.85 -17.68
CA ILE A 20 3.86 -1.75 -18.66
C ILE A 20 2.95 -0.63 -18.15
N LEU A 21 1.75 -0.99 -17.70
CA LEU A 21 0.79 -0.04 -17.16
C LEU A 21 1.30 0.61 -15.87
N SER A 22 1.95 -0.17 -15.00
CA SER A 22 2.59 0.32 -13.78
C SER A 22 3.68 1.34 -14.08
N ALA A 23 4.55 1.07 -15.06
CA ALA A 23 5.57 2.02 -15.50
C ALA A 23 4.95 3.30 -16.07
N GLY A 24 3.85 3.18 -16.83
CA GLY A 24 3.08 4.31 -17.33
C GLY A 24 2.51 5.19 -16.22
N TYR A 25 1.88 4.59 -15.20
CA TYR A 25 1.37 5.33 -14.04
C TYR A 25 2.48 6.00 -13.24
N ILE A 26 3.60 5.31 -12.99
CA ILE A 26 4.75 5.89 -12.29
C ILE A 26 5.31 7.08 -13.08
N GLY A 27 5.47 6.94 -14.39
CA GLY A 27 5.93 8.02 -15.27
C GLY A 27 4.99 9.23 -15.27
N ALA A 28 3.67 9.00 -15.33
CA ALA A 28 2.67 10.06 -15.27
C ALA A 28 2.69 10.79 -13.92
N LEU A 29 2.77 10.06 -12.81
CA LEU A 29 2.89 10.64 -11.46
C LEU A 29 4.21 11.40 -11.28
N ALA A 30 5.32 10.89 -11.82
CA ALA A 30 6.61 11.57 -11.80
C ALA A 30 6.57 12.87 -12.61
N LEU A 31 5.98 12.86 -13.81
CA LEU A 31 5.78 14.06 -14.62
C LEU A 31 4.88 15.08 -13.91
N LEU A 32 3.81 14.62 -13.24
CA LEU A 32 2.94 15.47 -12.43
C LEU A 32 3.69 16.07 -11.24
N ALA A 33 4.54 15.28 -10.57
CA ALA A 33 5.39 15.75 -9.47
C ALA A 33 6.36 16.86 -9.93
N LEU A 34 6.95 16.69 -11.12
CA LEU A 34 7.89 17.65 -11.70
C LEU A 34 7.20 18.95 -12.14
N ARG A 35 5.99 18.86 -12.71
CA ARG A 35 5.23 20.04 -13.18
C ARG A 35 4.49 20.77 -12.05
N HIS A 36 3.98 20.03 -11.07
CA HIS A 36 3.18 20.53 -9.97
C HIS A 36 3.61 19.88 -8.64
N PRO A 37 4.72 20.33 -8.04
CA PRO A 37 5.27 19.71 -6.83
C PRO A 37 4.31 19.73 -5.63
N ARG A 38 3.33 20.65 -5.61
CA ARG A 38 2.30 20.71 -4.58
C ARG A 38 1.14 19.73 -4.77
N ALA A 39 0.96 19.17 -5.98
CA ALA A 39 -0.14 18.24 -6.27
C ALA A 39 -0.02 16.94 -5.46
N LEU A 40 1.20 16.53 -5.10
CA LEU A 40 1.48 15.33 -4.33
C LEU A 40 1.70 15.59 -2.83
N ALA A 41 1.71 16.86 -2.39
CA ALA A 41 1.93 17.23 -1.00
C ALA A 41 0.96 16.56 0.01
N PRO A 42 -0.34 16.37 -0.30
CA PRO A 42 -1.26 15.68 0.61
C PRO A 42 -0.92 14.19 0.83
N PHE A 43 -0.24 13.55 -0.12
CA PHE A 43 0.15 12.14 -0.05
C PHE A 43 1.50 11.92 0.64
N GLY A 44 2.22 13.00 0.96
CA GLY A 44 3.51 12.95 1.65
C GLY A 44 3.43 12.28 3.03
N PRO A 45 2.54 12.70 3.94
CA PRO A 45 2.42 12.10 5.26
C PRO A 45 1.96 10.62 5.22
N PRO A 46 0.87 10.24 4.52
CA PRO A 46 0.50 8.83 4.39
C PRO A 46 1.62 7.97 3.80
N GLY A 47 2.39 8.49 2.85
CA GLY A 47 3.53 7.79 2.24
C GLY A 47 4.66 7.47 3.23
N GLN A 48 4.90 8.34 4.22
CA GLN A 48 5.90 8.12 5.28
C GLN A 48 5.53 7.01 6.27
N ALA A 49 4.24 6.66 6.34
CA ALA A 49 3.69 5.60 7.17
C ALA A 49 3.07 4.46 6.33
N SER A 50 3.56 4.27 5.09
CA SER A 50 3.01 3.29 4.14
C SER A 50 3.04 1.84 4.64
N LEU A 51 4.10 1.41 5.33
CA LEU A 51 4.18 0.08 5.93
C LEU A 51 3.19 -0.04 7.09
N THR A 52 3.07 0.99 7.93
CA THR A 52 2.09 0.99 9.02
C THR A 52 0.66 0.92 8.49
N ILE A 53 0.32 1.71 7.47
CA ILE A 53 -1.00 1.72 6.85
C ILE A 53 -1.29 0.36 6.20
N TYR A 54 -0.34 -0.21 5.46
CA TYR A 54 -0.51 -1.50 4.80
C TYR A 54 -0.80 -2.64 5.79
N ILE A 55 -0.01 -2.73 6.86
CA ILE A 55 -0.20 -3.76 7.89
C ILE A 55 -1.49 -3.50 8.68
N GLY A 56 -1.75 -2.24 9.04
CA GLY A 56 -2.98 -1.87 9.74
C GLY A 56 -4.24 -2.19 8.93
N GLU A 57 -4.23 -1.89 7.64
CA GLU A 57 -5.33 -2.19 6.72
C GLU A 57 -5.53 -3.70 6.59
N SER A 58 -4.44 -4.46 6.38
CA SER A 58 -4.49 -5.91 6.29
C SER A 58 -5.06 -6.54 7.57
N VAL A 59 -4.62 -6.08 8.75
CA VAL A 59 -5.14 -6.58 10.04
C VAL A 59 -6.62 -6.23 10.21
N LEU A 60 -7.02 -4.99 9.93
CA LEU A 60 -8.41 -4.57 10.06
C LEU A 60 -9.33 -5.32 9.10
N LEU A 61 -8.93 -5.48 7.83
CA LEU A 61 -9.70 -6.24 6.86
C LEU A 61 -9.73 -7.74 7.21
N CYS A 62 -8.66 -8.31 7.73
CA CYS A 62 -8.68 -9.67 8.28
C CYS A 62 -9.68 -9.79 9.44
N VAL A 63 -9.72 -8.84 10.36
CA VAL A 63 -10.72 -8.84 11.45
C VAL A 63 -12.14 -8.70 10.90
N ILE A 64 -12.35 -7.93 9.84
CA ILE A 64 -13.69 -7.73 9.26
C ILE A 64 -14.14 -8.97 8.47
N PHE A 65 -13.28 -9.52 7.63
CA PHE A 65 -13.68 -10.56 6.69
C PHE A 65 -13.37 -11.97 7.18
N CYS A 66 -12.25 -12.21 7.87
CA CYS A 66 -11.91 -13.58 8.27
C CYS A 66 -12.89 -14.13 9.31
N GLY A 67 -13.10 -15.46 9.27
CA GLY A 67 -14.04 -16.17 10.13
C GLY A 67 -13.72 -16.12 11.64
N TRP A 68 -12.51 -15.72 12.03
CA TRP A 68 -12.14 -15.50 13.44
C TRP A 68 -12.47 -14.08 13.95
N GLY A 69 -12.91 -13.18 13.07
CA GLY A 69 -13.39 -11.84 13.41
C GLY A 69 -14.90 -11.72 13.19
N PHE A 70 -15.33 -10.84 12.29
CA PHE A 70 -16.77 -10.68 11.95
C PHE A 70 -17.27 -11.68 10.91
N GLY A 71 -16.38 -12.41 10.23
CA GLY A 71 -16.75 -13.49 9.30
C GLY A 71 -17.57 -13.03 8.10
N LEU A 72 -17.44 -11.77 7.67
CA LEU A 72 -18.20 -11.19 6.55
C LEU A 72 -17.68 -11.63 5.16
N PHE A 73 -16.77 -12.60 5.11
CA PHE A 73 -16.24 -13.10 3.86
C PHE A 73 -17.32 -13.82 3.06
N GLY A 74 -17.55 -13.35 1.83
CA GLY A 74 -18.55 -13.92 0.92
C GLY A 74 -20.01 -13.56 1.23
N THR A 75 -20.29 -12.83 2.32
CA THR A 75 -21.65 -12.37 2.65
C THR A 75 -21.97 -11.01 2.03
N LEU A 76 -20.94 -10.19 1.78
CA LEU A 76 -21.06 -8.86 1.20
C LEU A 76 -20.76 -8.89 -0.31
N GLY A 77 -21.55 -8.16 -1.09
CA GLY A 77 -21.26 -7.94 -2.51
C GLY A 77 -19.99 -7.11 -2.71
N ALA A 78 -19.39 -7.20 -3.91
CA ALA A 78 -18.13 -6.52 -4.23
C ALA A 78 -18.15 -5.01 -3.91
N ALA A 79 -19.24 -4.30 -4.23
CA ALA A 79 -19.36 -2.87 -3.96
C ALA A 79 -19.29 -2.53 -2.46
N ALA A 80 -19.97 -3.31 -1.60
CA ALA A 80 -19.95 -3.11 -0.16
C ALA A 80 -18.56 -3.43 0.42
N ALA A 81 -17.93 -4.51 -0.03
CA ALA A 81 -16.57 -4.87 0.39
C ALA A 81 -15.55 -3.80 0.00
N THR A 82 -15.62 -3.26 -1.22
CA THR A 82 -14.78 -2.15 -1.67
C THR A 82 -15.03 -0.87 -0.86
N GLY A 83 -16.29 -0.55 -0.55
CA GLY A 83 -16.63 0.60 0.30
C GLY A 83 -16.01 0.49 1.70
N ILE A 84 -16.04 -0.69 2.30
CA ILE A 84 -15.39 -0.96 3.58
C ILE A 84 -13.87 -0.78 3.47
N ALA A 85 -13.23 -1.34 2.43
CA ALA A 85 -11.79 -1.20 2.21
C ALA A 85 -11.38 0.28 2.10
N ILE A 86 -12.09 1.06 1.29
CA ILE A 86 -11.85 2.51 1.15
C ILE A 86 -12.04 3.22 2.50
N GLY A 87 -13.07 2.86 3.26
CA GLY A 87 -13.33 3.44 4.58
C GLY A 87 -12.21 3.14 5.58
N VAL A 88 -11.77 1.89 5.66
CA VAL A 88 -10.65 1.46 6.51
C VAL A 88 -9.37 2.20 6.13
N TRP A 89 -9.05 2.24 4.83
CA TRP A 89 -7.90 2.98 4.33
C TRP A 89 -7.97 4.47 4.69
N ALA A 90 -9.12 5.13 4.50
CA ALA A 90 -9.29 6.55 4.81
C ALA A 90 -9.09 6.84 6.30
N VAL A 91 -9.65 6.00 7.18
CA VAL A 91 -9.47 6.10 8.64
C VAL A 91 -7.99 5.97 9.01
N LEU A 92 -7.29 4.97 8.47
CA LEU A 92 -5.86 4.77 8.71
C LEU A 92 -5.01 5.91 8.16
N ALA A 93 -5.31 6.39 6.96
CA ALA A 93 -4.59 7.50 6.33
C ALA A 93 -4.73 8.79 7.15
N ILE A 94 -5.94 9.09 7.65
CA ILE A 94 -6.18 10.24 8.53
C ILE A 94 -5.45 10.03 9.86
N ALA A 95 -5.60 8.87 10.48
CA ALA A 95 -4.95 8.55 11.75
C ALA A 95 -3.42 8.69 11.65
N MET A 96 -2.81 8.20 10.58
CA MET A 96 -1.37 8.33 10.35
C MET A 96 -0.96 9.76 10.01
N THR A 97 -1.77 10.51 9.27
CA THR A 97 -1.52 11.93 9.03
C THR A 97 -1.52 12.72 10.35
N LEU A 98 -2.46 12.44 11.25
CA LEU A 98 -2.52 13.04 12.58
C LEU A 98 -1.33 12.60 13.46
N TRP A 99 -0.97 11.31 13.41
CA TRP A 99 0.19 10.76 14.11
C TRP A 99 1.48 11.46 13.69
N LEU A 100 1.67 11.64 12.39
CA LEU A 100 2.87 12.26 11.82
C LEU A 100 3.01 13.76 12.11
N ARG A 101 1.93 14.42 12.55
CA ARG A 101 2.03 15.78 13.11
C ARG A 101 2.75 15.79 14.46
N ARG A 102 2.71 14.68 15.21
CA ARG A 102 3.31 14.55 16.54
C ARG A 102 4.62 13.76 16.54
N PHE A 103 4.72 12.75 15.69
CA PHE A 103 5.86 11.83 15.58
C PHE A 103 6.46 11.88 14.17
N SER A 104 7.77 11.75 14.03
CA SER A 104 8.45 11.91 12.74
C SER A 104 8.34 10.72 11.79
N GLN A 105 7.75 9.61 12.21
CA GLN A 105 7.71 8.35 11.47
C GLN A 105 6.58 7.44 11.97
N GLY A 106 6.12 6.54 11.10
CA GLY A 106 5.18 5.48 11.49
C GLY A 106 5.81 4.50 12.49
N PRO A 107 5.00 3.87 13.37
CA PRO A 107 5.49 2.96 14.39
C PRO A 107 6.22 1.73 13.81
N LEU A 108 5.73 1.17 12.70
CA LEU A 108 6.36 0.02 12.05
C LEU A 108 7.61 0.43 11.26
N GLU A 109 7.58 1.59 10.61
CA GLU A 109 8.74 2.16 9.94
C GLU A 109 9.87 2.45 10.92
N TRP A 110 9.55 2.93 12.13
CA TRP A 110 10.52 3.10 13.20
C TRP A 110 11.12 1.78 13.64
N LEU A 111 10.29 0.75 13.81
CA LEU A 111 10.74 -0.57 14.18
C LEU A 111 11.70 -1.10 13.11
N VAL A 112 11.28 -1.15 11.84
CA VAL A 112 12.13 -1.60 10.72
C VAL A 112 13.39 -0.75 10.60
N GLY A 113 13.28 0.57 10.72
CA GLY A 113 14.42 1.47 10.71
C GLY A 113 15.45 1.13 11.80
N ARG A 114 15.00 0.71 12.98
CA ARG A 114 15.88 0.25 14.06
C ARG A 114 16.55 -1.09 13.75
N TRP A 115 15.88 -2.00 13.04
CA TRP A 115 16.46 -3.28 12.62
C TRP A 115 17.43 -3.13 11.43
N THR A 116 17.13 -2.25 10.48
CA THR A 116 17.91 -2.06 9.25
C THR A 116 19.09 -1.12 9.43
N LYS A 117 19.00 -0.11 10.31
CA LYS A 117 20.15 0.75 10.67
C LYS A 117 21.12 -0.01 11.59
N ARG A 118 21.61 -1.17 11.14
CA ARG A 118 22.88 -1.74 11.61
C ARG A 118 24.00 -0.86 11.06
N PRO A 119 25.02 -0.52 11.87
CA PRO A 119 26.01 0.46 11.48
C PRO A 119 26.91 -0.09 10.37
N LEU A 120 26.64 0.27 9.12
CA LEU A 120 27.62 0.19 8.03
C LEU A 120 28.64 1.34 8.14
N ARG A 121 29.11 1.62 9.37
CA ARG A 121 30.07 2.70 9.67
C ARG A 121 31.51 2.20 9.71
N SER A 122 31.79 1.02 9.15
CA SER A 122 33.11 0.39 9.21
C SER A 122 33.90 0.41 7.89
N LEU A 123 33.47 1.15 6.86
CA LEU A 123 34.12 1.15 5.54
C LEU A 123 34.58 2.54 5.05
N THR A 124 35.07 3.37 5.96
CA THR A 124 36.02 4.44 5.59
C THR A 124 37.42 3.99 6.01
N PRO A 125 38.26 3.50 5.09
CA PRO A 125 39.69 3.42 5.34
C PRO A 125 40.23 4.85 5.45
N SER A 126 40.98 5.12 6.52
CA SER A 126 41.74 6.35 6.77
C SER A 126 42.82 6.58 5.73
#